data_AF-A0A8T3SQN3-F1
#
_entry.id   AF-A0A8T3SQN3-F1
#
_cell.length_a   1.000
_cell.length_b   1.000
_cell.length_c   1.000
_cell.angle_alpha   90.00
_cell.angle_beta   90.00
_cell.angle_gamma   90.00
#
_symmetry.space_group_name_H-M   'P 1'
#
loop_
_entity.id
_entity.type
_entity.pdbx_description
1 polymer ?
#
loop_
_entity_poly.entity_id
_entity_poly.type
_entity_poly.pdbx_seq_one_letter_code
_entity_poly.pdbx_strand_id
1 'polypeptide(L)'
;MPDGPWFAETLKAELLSPIPVALPEGQVPVTSLLRRETRSAPFDLDRFVVAQQPVYDGVLEELRRGRKTSHWMWFIFPQVAGLGYSAMSQRYAIASLEEARAYHAHPVLGARLRECVAVVLATKDRTAEEIFGPIDAMKLRSSITLFHRAAPDECVFAMVVDRYFGGIADGATDALLS
;
A
#
# COMPACT_ATOMS: atom_id res chain seq x y z
N MET A 1 -40.55 6.71 23.10
CA MET A 1 -41.83 6.19 22.58
C MET A 1 -42.91 6.58 23.59
N PRO A 2 -44.07 7.13 23.20
CA PRO A 2 -44.79 7.00 21.92
C PRO A 2 -44.73 8.31 21.08
N ASP A 3 -44.88 8.38 19.76
CA ASP A 3 -45.75 7.76 18.72
C ASP A 3 -46.95 8.62 18.30
N GLY A 4 -46.80 9.27 17.12
CA GLY A 4 -47.83 9.56 16.08
C GLY A 4 -48.85 10.69 16.31
N PRO A 5 -49.72 10.99 15.32
CA PRO A 5 -49.57 10.92 13.85
C PRO A 5 -50.08 12.20 13.12
N TRP A 6 -49.59 12.49 11.91
CA TRP A 6 -50.21 13.46 11.00
C TRP A 6 -50.89 12.76 9.82
N PHE A 7 -52.10 13.23 9.54
CA PHE A 7 -53.15 12.62 8.74
C PHE A 7 -52.83 12.44 7.26
N ALA A 8 -53.45 11.40 6.70
CA ALA A 8 -53.61 11.14 5.28
C ALA A 8 -54.65 12.07 4.65
N GLU A 9 -54.49 12.38 3.37
CA GLU A 9 -55.60 12.74 2.50
C GLU A 9 -55.36 12.23 1.08
N THR A 10 -56.34 11.51 0.54
CA THR A 10 -56.35 10.82 -0.76
C THR A 10 -57.51 11.36 -1.58
N LEU A 11 -57.38 11.30 -2.92
CA LEU A 11 -58.37 11.33 -4.03
C LEU A 11 -58.06 12.49 -5.00
N LYS A 12 -58.00 12.35 -6.33
CA LYS A 12 -58.74 11.49 -7.26
C LYS A 12 -57.99 11.35 -8.61
N ALA A 13 -58.42 10.35 -9.38
CA ALA A 13 -57.84 9.86 -10.62
C ALA A 13 -58.41 10.48 -11.92
N GLU A 14 -57.69 10.20 -13.01
CA GLU A 14 -58.06 10.12 -14.44
C GLU A 14 -58.24 11.38 -15.30
N LEU A 15 -57.48 11.46 -16.41
CA LEU A 15 -58.01 11.50 -17.79
C LEU A 15 -56.89 11.48 -18.88
N LEU A 16 -56.91 10.37 -19.64
CA LEU A 16 -56.47 10.06 -21.02
C LEU A 16 -55.80 11.12 -21.94
N SER A 17 -54.56 10.80 -22.38
CA SER A 17 -53.96 10.76 -23.75
C SER A 17 -54.01 11.99 -24.71
N PRO A 18 -53.03 12.20 -25.64
CA PRO A 18 -52.18 11.18 -26.28
C PRO A 18 -50.67 11.51 -26.47
N ILE A 19 -49.92 10.44 -26.76
CA ILE A 19 -48.53 10.40 -27.23
C ILE A 19 -48.40 11.01 -28.64
N PRO A 20 -47.31 11.76 -28.93
CA PRO A 20 -46.72 11.78 -30.26
C PRO A 20 -45.37 11.07 -30.27
N VAL A 21 -45.29 10.01 -31.09
CA VAL A 21 -44.04 9.41 -31.57
C VAL A 21 -43.47 10.32 -32.67
N ALA A 22 -42.25 10.79 -32.48
CA ALA A 22 -41.31 11.13 -33.56
C ALA A 22 -39.89 11.27 -32.98
N LEU A 23 -39.00 10.34 -33.35
CA LEU A 23 -37.55 10.51 -33.23
C LEU A 23 -37.05 11.46 -34.32
N PRO A 24 -36.03 12.27 -34.00
CA PRO A 24 -34.92 12.39 -34.94
C PRO A 24 -33.59 12.03 -34.28
N GLU A 25 -32.83 11.21 -35.01
CA GLU A 25 -31.41 10.93 -34.80
C GLU A 25 -30.60 12.23 -34.86
N GLY A 26 -29.65 12.40 -33.93
CA GLY A 26 -28.80 13.60 -33.93
C GLY A 26 -28.03 13.85 -32.65
N GLN A 27 -27.12 12.93 -32.32
CA GLN A 27 -25.83 13.20 -31.67
C GLN A 27 -25.82 14.18 -30.48
N VAL A 28 -26.12 13.66 -29.29
CA VAL A 28 -25.68 14.27 -28.02
C VAL A 28 -24.31 13.67 -27.67
N PRO A 29 -23.23 14.44 -27.50
CA PRO A 29 -21.98 13.88 -27.00
C PRO A 29 -22.18 13.57 -25.51
N VAL A 30 -22.53 12.33 -25.21
CA VAL A 30 -22.50 11.80 -23.84
C VAL A 30 -21.04 11.75 -23.41
N THR A 31 -20.69 12.72 -22.56
CA THR A 31 -19.79 12.59 -21.42
C THR A 31 -18.45 11.92 -21.68
N SER A 32 -17.42 12.78 -21.75
CA SER A 32 -16.08 12.59 -21.19
C SER A 32 -15.97 11.41 -20.20
N LEU A 33 -15.63 10.23 -20.69
CA LEU A 33 -15.33 9.03 -19.91
C LEU A 33 -14.25 8.22 -20.64
N LEU A 34 -13.07 8.80 -20.70
CA LEU A 34 -11.83 8.05 -20.57
C LEU A 34 -10.97 8.81 -19.55
N ARG A 35 -11.38 8.75 -18.27
CA ARG A 35 -10.36 8.59 -17.24
C ARG A 35 -9.51 7.43 -17.74
N ARG A 36 -8.21 7.64 -17.94
CA ARG A 36 -7.26 6.55 -17.97
C ARG A 36 -7.41 5.82 -16.64
N GLU A 37 -8.31 4.84 -16.59
CA GLU A 37 -8.09 3.69 -15.72
C GLU A 37 -6.83 3.05 -16.25
N THR A 38 -5.71 3.44 -15.65
CA THR A 38 -4.51 2.64 -15.64
C THR A 38 -4.91 1.31 -15.00
N ARG A 39 -5.42 0.39 -15.82
CA ARG A 39 -5.37 -1.03 -15.53
C ARG A 39 -3.89 -1.38 -15.52
N SER A 40 -3.25 -1.12 -14.38
CA SER A 40 -2.01 -1.79 -14.01
C SER A 40 -2.30 -3.27 -14.21
N ALA A 41 -1.47 -3.96 -14.99
CA ALA A 41 -1.45 -5.41 -14.92
C ALA A 41 -1.34 -5.79 -13.43
N PRO A 42 -2.11 -6.78 -12.93
CA PRO A 42 -2.06 -7.13 -11.53
C PRO A 42 -0.65 -7.62 -11.21
N PHE A 43 0.06 -6.91 -10.35
CA PHE A 43 1.33 -7.39 -9.79
C PHE A 43 1.06 -8.69 -9.03
N ASP A 44 1.96 -9.66 -9.13
CA ASP A 44 1.89 -10.92 -8.37
C ASP A 44 2.23 -10.68 -6.89
N LEU A 45 1.35 -9.99 -6.16
CA LEU A 45 1.57 -9.66 -4.74
C LEU A 45 1.40 -10.87 -3.82
N ASP A 46 0.73 -11.93 -4.29
CA ASP A 46 0.52 -13.17 -3.54
C ASP A 46 1.84 -13.84 -3.15
N ARG A 47 2.90 -13.66 -3.97
CA ARG A 47 4.26 -14.13 -3.63
C ARG A 47 4.72 -13.63 -2.26
N PHE A 48 4.36 -12.41 -1.87
CA PHE A 48 4.70 -11.86 -0.55
C PHE A 48 3.79 -12.44 0.54
N VAL A 49 2.49 -12.55 0.29
CA VAL A 49 1.52 -13.06 1.27
C VAL A 49 1.91 -14.49 1.66
N VAL A 50 2.15 -15.35 0.67
CA VAL A 50 2.56 -16.74 0.86
C VAL A 50 3.88 -16.84 1.65
N ALA A 51 4.86 -15.98 1.33
CA ALA A 51 6.15 -15.97 2.03
C ALA A 51 6.06 -15.51 3.49
N GLN A 52 5.19 -14.54 3.77
CA GLN A 52 5.01 -13.98 5.11
C GLN A 52 4.18 -14.90 6.01
N GLN A 53 3.16 -15.58 5.46
CA GLN A 53 2.17 -16.32 6.23
C GLN A 53 2.74 -17.28 7.30
N PRO A 54 3.77 -18.11 7.02
CA PRO A 54 4.28 -19.05 8.02
C PRO A 54 5.21 -18.42 9.08
N VAL A 55 5.65 -17.18 8.89
CA VAL A 55 6.69 -16.56 9.74
C VAL A 55 6.27 -15.24 10.39
N TYR A 56 5.13 -14.67 10.00
CA TYR A 56 4.77 -13.29 10.35
C TYR A 56 4.74 -13.03 11.86
N ASP A 57 4.17 -13.94 12.64
CA ASP A 57 4.13 -13.79 14.10
C ASP A 57 5.54 -13.79 14.71
N GLY A 58 6.41 -14.69 14.23
CA GLY A 58 7.82 -14.73 14.63
C GLY A 58 8.60 -13.47 14.22
N VAL A 59 8.28 -12.88 13.06
CA VAL A 59 8.85 -11.59 12.65
C VAL A 59 8.49 -10.51 13.66
N LEU A 60 7.22 -10.41 14.06
CA LEU A 60 6.79 -9.42 15.05
C LEU A 60 7.45 -9.65 16.41
N GLU A 61 7.64 -10.89 16.83
CA GLU A 61 8.39 -11.20 18.05
C GLU A 61 9.85 -10.75 17.97
N GLU A 62 10.55 -11.03 16.88
CA GLU A 62 11.94 -10.59 16.67
C GLU A 62 12.05 -9.05 16.67
N LEU A 63 11.13 -8.37 15.98
CA LEU A 63 11.08 -6.91 15.92
C LEU A 63 10.78 -6.31 17.30
N ARG A 64 9.81 -6.84 18.06
CA ARG A 64 9.49 -6.38 19.42
C ARG A 64 10.66 -6.58 20.39
N ARG A 65 11.46 -7.63 20.19
CA ARG A 65 12.69 -7.88 20.95
C ARG A 65 13.85 -6.98 20.51
N GLY A 66 13.68 -6.20 19.45
CA GLY A 66 14.68 -5.29 18.91
C GLY A 66 15.90 -6.02 18.35
N ARG A 67 15.71 -7.26 17.86
CA ARG A 67 16.79 -8.05 17.24
C ARG A 67 16.23 -9.08 16.26
N LYS A 68 16.52 -8.86 14.99
CA LYS A 68 16.31 -9.81 13.90
C LYS A 68 17.27 -10.98 14.02
N THR A 69 16.75 -12.20 13.88
CA THR A 69 17.51 -13.45 14.00
C THR A 69 17.26 -14.45 12.87
N SER A 70 16.21 -14.28 12.06
CA SER A 70 15.87 -15.21 10.98
C SER A 70 15.78 -14.55 9.59
N HIS A 71 15.41 -15.34 8.57
CA HIS A 71 15.59 -15.00 7.15
C HIS A 71 14.29 -14.52 6.48
N TRP A 72 13.91 -13.25 6.72
CA TRP A 72 12.65 -12.71 6.20
C TRP A 72 12.73 -11.30 5.60
N MET A 73 13.91 -10.69 5.59
CA MET A 73 14.07 -9.27 5.23
C MET A 73 13.45 -8.93 3.86
N TRP A 74 13.70 -9.78 2.86
CA TRP A 74 13.31 -9.52 1.47
C TRP A 74 11.80 -9.39 1.24
N PHE A 75 10.98 -10.11 2.02
CA PHE A 75 9.54 -10.17 1.79
C PHE A 75 8.72 -9.47 2.89
N ILE A 76 9.34 -9.06 4.00
CA ILE A 76 8.75 -8.16 5.01
C ILE A 76 9.05 -6.70 4.69
N PHE A 77 10.30 -6.40 4.31
CA PHE A 77 10.75 -5.08 3.89
C PHE A 77 11.36 -5.17 2.48
N PRO A 78 10.53 -5.35 1.45
CA PRO A 78 11.02 -5.48 0.09
C PRO A 78 11.58 -4.15 -0.43
N GLN A 79 12.55 -4.24 -1.32
CA GLN A 79 13.22 -3.08 -1.94
C GLN A 79 13.03 -3.11 -3.46
N VAL A 80 13.33 -1.99 -4.13
CA VAL A 80 13.19 -1.89 -5.58
C VAL A 80 14.16 -2.83 -6.31
N ALA A 81 13.72 -3.36 -7.45
CA ALA A 81 14.53 -4.20 -8.33
C ALA A 81 15.81 -3.49 -8.76
N GLY A 82 16.91 -4.24 -8.87
CA GLY A 82 18.22 -3.70 -9.25
C GLY A 82 19.17 -3.46 -8.07
N LEU A 83 18.68 -3.38 -6.83
CA LEU A 83 19.53 -3.16 -5.65
C LEU A 83 20.21 -4.43 -5.12
N GLY A 84 19.58 -5.60 -5.28
CA GLY A 84 20.05 -6.85 -4.72
C GLY A 84 20.26 -7.93 -5.78
N TYR A 85 21.37 -8.66 -5.66
CA TYR A 85 21.79 -9.65 -6.65
C TYR A 85 21.53 -11.11 -6.25
N SER A 86 21.15 -11.39 -4.99
CA SER A 86 20.81 -12.76 -4.60
C SER A 86 19.48 -13.18 -5.23
N ALA A 87 19.31 -14.49 -5.44
CA ALA A 87 18.06 -15.03 -5.98
C ALA A 87 16.84 -14.63 -5.15
N MET A 88 16.99 -14.53 -3.83
CA MET A 88 15.91 -14.08 -2.95
C MET A 88 15.63 -12.59 -3.05
N SER A 89 16.67 -11.75 -3.18
CA SER A 89 16.49 -10.32 -3.42
C SER A 89 15.78 -10.06 -4.74
N GLN A 90 16.10 -10.83 -5.80
CA GLN A 90 15.46 -10.69 -7.11
C GLN A 90 14.02 -11.20 -7.11
N ARG A 91 13.75 -12.35 -6.47
CA ARG A 91 12.40 -12.92 -6.37
C ARG A 91 11.40 -11.99 -5.66
N TYR A 92 11.84 -11.31 -4.61
CA TYR A 92 10.99 -10.43 -3.80
C TYR A 92 11.26 -8.94 -4.03
N ALA A 93 11.96 -8.60 -5.12
CA ALA A 93 12.09 -7.20 -5.51
C ALA A 93 10.73 -6.64 -5.93
N ILE A 94 10.54 -5.34 -5.66
CA ILE A 94 9.45 -4.55 -6.20
C ILE A 94 9.92 -3.95 -7.53
N ALA A 95 9.22 -4.24 -8.62
CA ALA A 95 9.64 -3.90 -9.97
C ALA A 95 9.50 -2.40 -10.28
N SER A 96 8.58 -1.70 -9.63
CA SER A 96 8.29 -0.29 -9.94
C SER A 96 7.62 0.44 -8.77
N LEU A 97 7.55 1.77 -8.89
CA LEU A 97 6.80 2.60 -7.95
C LEU A 97 5.30 2.25 -7.94
N GLU A 98 4.75 1.82 -9.08
CA GLU A 98 3.35 1.39 -9.17
C GLU A 98 3.10 0.09 -8.41
N GLU A 99 4.04 -0.86 -8.46
CA GLU A 99 3.96 -2.08 -7.64
C GLU A 99 4.08 -1.76 -6.15
N ALA A 100 4.96 -0.83 -5.77
CA ALA A 100 5.05 -0.38 -4.39
C ALA A 100 3.72 0.24 -3.89
N ARG A 101 3.05 1.04 -4.74
CA ARG A 101 1.71 1.59 -4.43
C ARG A 101 0.69 0.46 -4.29
N ALA A 102 0.69 -0.51 -5.18
CA ALA A 102 -0.20 -1.67 -5.11
C ALA A 102 0.05 -2.51 -3.85
N TYR A 103 1.31 -2.75 -3.49
CA TYR A 103 1.72 -3.44 -2.26
C TYR A 103 1.20 -2.69 -1.02
N HIS A 104 1.38 -1.37 -0.98
CA HIS A 104 0.91 -0.54 0.13
C HIS A 104 -0.62 -0.50 0.25
N ALA A 105 -1.34 -0.46 -0.88
CA ALA A 105 -2.80 -0.46 -0.92
C ALA A 105 -3.41 -1.85 -0.63
N HIS A 106 -2.61 -2.92 -0.75
CA HIS A 106 -3.09 -4.28 -0.54
C HIS A 106 -3.54 -4.49 0.92
N PRO A 107 -4.74 -5.07 1.17
CA PRO A 107 -5.35 -5.11 2.50
C PRO A 107 -4.53 -5.86 3.55
N VAL A 108 -3.81 -6.92 3.14
CA VAL A 108 -2.89 -7.66 4.02
C VAL A 108 -1.51 -7.01 4.08
N LEU A 109 -0.80 -6.91 2.95
CA LEU A 109 0.60 -6.46 2.90
C LEU A 109 0.81 -5.03 3.40
N GLY A 110 -0.05 -4.09 3.03
CA GLY A 110 0.03 -2.72 3.51
C GLY A 110 -0.16 -2.60 5.02
N ALA A 111 -1.12 -3.34 5.57
CA ALA A 111 -1.35 -3.41 7.01
C ALA A 111 -0.15 -4.01 7.75
N ARG A 112 0.40 -5.12 7.23
CA ARG A 112 1.58 -5.77 7.80
C ARG A 112 2.83 -4.90 7.77
N LEU A 113 3.08 -4.23 6.65
CA LEU A 113 4.21 -3.31 6.52
C LEU A 113 4.12 -2.18 7.55
N ARG A 114 2.95 -1.51 7.66
CA ARG A 114 2.72 -0.49 8.69
C ARG A 114 2.95 -1.01 10.11
N GLU A 115 2.45 -2.20 10.42
CA GLU A 115 2.63 -2.82 11.74
C GLU A 115 4.11 -3.08 12.04
N CYS A 116 4.85 -3.69 11.10
CA CYS A 116 6.28 -3.92 11.26
C CYS A 116 7.06 -2.61 11.46
N VAL A 117 6.77 -1.58 10.67
CA VAL A 117 7.41 -0.26 10.80
C VAL A 117 7.09 0.37 12.17
N ALA A 118 5.84 0.30 12.62
CA ALA A 118 5.44 0.80 13.93
C ALA A 118 6.17 0.10 15.09
N VAL A 119 6.33 -1.23 15.02
CA VAL A 119 7.10 -2.00 16.01
C VAL A 119 8.58 -1.60 15.99
N VAL A 120 9.16 -1.40 14.81
CA VAL A 120 10.56 -0.92 14.68
C VAL A 120 10.73 0.47 15.30
N LEU A 121 9.81 1.40 15.06
CA LEU A 121 9.83 2.73 15.68
C LEU A 121 9.68 2.70 17.20
N ALA A 122 8.88 1.76 17.72
CA ALA A 122 8.67 1.60 19.16
C ALA A 122 9.90 1.03 19.89
N THR A 123 10.85 0.43 19.18
CA THR A 123 12.09 -0.10 19.77
C THR A 123 12.97 1.05 20.24
N LYS A 124 13.26 1.11 21.54
CA LYS A 124 14.07 2.16 22.18
C LYS A 124 15.54 1.80 22.23
N ASP A 125 16.39 2.83 22.26
CA ASP A 125 17.82 2.75 22.59
C ASP A 125 18.63 1.74 21.75
N ARG A 126 18.24 1.60 20.48
CA ARG A 126 18.93 0.76 19.50
C ARG A 126 18.99 1.48 18.16
N THR A 127 20.10 1.28 17.46
CA THR A 127 20.29 1.64 16.05
C THR A 127 19.68 0.60 15.13
N ALA A 128 19.47 0.95 13.86
CA ALA A 128 19.02 -0.01 12.86
C ALA A 128 20.02 -1.17 12.70
N GLU A 129 21.32 -0.92 12.81
CA GLU A 129 22.35 -1.96 12.73
C GLU A 129 22.31 -2.92 13.92
N GLU A 130 21.97 -2.45 15.12
CA GLU A 130 21.81 -3.34 16.28
C GLU A 130 20.55 -4.22 16.17
N ILE A 131 19.50 -3.71 15.52
CA ILE A 131 18.26 -4.46 15.31
C ILE A 131 18.41 -5.45 14.15
N PHE A 132 18.94 -5.01 13.01
CA PHE A 132 18.91 -5.75 11.75
C PHE A 132 20.28 -6.32 11.32
N GLY A 133 21.38 -5.83 11.89
CA GLY A 133 22.71 -5.99 11.33
C GLY A 133 22.96 -5.01 10.17
N PRO A 134 24.23 -4.82 9.76
CA PRO A 134 24.61 -3.77 8.81
C PRO A 134 23.95 -3.93 7.43
N ILE A 135 23.92 -5.16 6.91
CA ILE A 135 23.37 -5.43 5.57
C ILE A 135 21.86 -5.21 5.54
N ASP A 136 21.12 -5.73 6.52
CA ASP A 136 19.66 -5.60 6.53
C ASP A 136 19.23 -4.20 7.01
N ALA A 137 20.05 -3.46 7.77
CA ALA A 137 19.78 -2.04 8.03
C ALA A 137 19.80 -1.21 6.74
N MET A 138 20.74 -1.47 5.82
CA MET A 138 20.74 -0.84 4.50
C MET A 138 19.48 -1.21 3.71
N LYS A 139 19.07 -2.48 3.70
CA LYS A 139 17.82 -2.91 3.02
C LYS A 139 16.58 -2.27 3.63
N LEU A 140 16.56 -2.06 4.96
CA LEU A 140 15.48 -1.34 5.62
C LEU A 140 15.41 0.09 5.05
N ARG A 141 16.54 0.78 4.97
CA ARG A 141 16.58 2.13 4.40
C ARG A 141 16.05 2.17 2.96
N SER A 142 16.47 1.23 2.11
CA SER A 142 16.00 1.12 0.73
C SER A 142 14.50 0.85 0.65
N SER A 143 13.99 -0.10 1.44
CA SER A 143 12.56 -0.42 1.53
C SER A 143 11.73 0.77 1.98
N ILE A 144 12.10 1.41 3.09
CA ILE A 144 11.34 2.53 3.65
C ILE A 144 11.41 3.75 2.72
N THR A 145 12.54 3.98 2.05
CA THR A 145 12.64 5.00 1.01
C THR A 145 11.64 4.73 -0.12
N LEU A 146 11.62 3.51 -0.65
CA LEU A 146 10.67 3.09 -1.69
C LEU A 146 9.22 3.35 -1.26
N PHE A 147 8.82 2.89 -0.07
CA PHE A 147 7.45 3.04 0.40
C PHE A 147 7.09 4.47 0.78
N HIS A 148 8.06 5.28 1.23
CA HIS A 148 7.86 6.70 1.41
C HIS A 148 7.57 7.41 0.08
N ARG A 149 8.22 7.03 -1.03
CA ARG A 149 7.88 7.55 -2.37
C ARG A 149 6.53 7.03 -2.87
N ALA A 150 6.18 5.80 -2.53
CA ALA A 150 4.93 5.17 -2.94
C ALA A 150 3.70 5.76 -2.23
N ALA A 151 3.84 6.08 -0.94
CA ALA A 151 2.79 6.61 -0.08
C ALA A 151 3.32 7.80 0.74
N PRO A 152 3.47 8.99 0.14
CA PRO A 152 4.07 10.16 0.79
C PRO A 152 3.25 10.67 1.98
N ASP A 153 1.93 10.43 1.99
CA ASP A 153 1.04 10.82 3.08
C ASP A 153 1.13 9.87 4.30
N GLU A 154 1.81 8.72 4.17
CA GLU A 154 2.02 7.77 5.26
C GLU A 154 3.27 8.18 6.06
N CYS A 155 3.07 9.04 7.07
CA CYS A 155 4.15 9.62 7.87
C CYS A 155 5.07 8.59 8.55
N VAL A 156 4.59 7.37 8.81
CA VAL A 156 5.35 6.33 9.53
C VAL A 156 6.65 5.95 8.81
N PHE A 157 6.69 6.06 7.48
CA PHE A 157 7.90 5.79 6.70
C PHE A 157 8.94 6.90 6.87
N ALA A 158 8.52 8.17 6.78
CA ALA A 158 9.40 9.32 7.01
C ALA A 158 10.01 9.27 8.43
N MET A 159 9.20 8.92 9.43
CA MET A 159 9.66 8.78 10.82
C MET A 159 10.78 7.75 10.98
N VAL A 160 10.76 6.64 10.22
CA VAL A 160 11.86 5.66 10.26
C VAL A 160 13.12 6.21 9.60
N VAL A 161 12.99 6.90 8.47
CA VAL A 161 14.13 7.56 7.81
C VAL A 161 14.78 8.58 8.74
N ASP A 162 13.98 9.40 9.41
CA ASP A 162 14.45 10.39 10.39
C ASP A 162 15.16 9.72 11.57
N ARG A 163 14.49 8.77 12.22
CA ARG A 163 14.98 8.13 13.45
C ARG A 163 16.25 7.32 13.24
N TYR A 164 16.31 6.53 12.17
CA TYR A 164 17.36 5.52 12.01
C TYR A 164 18.41 5.88 10.97
N PHE A 165 18.12 6.83 10.08
CA PHE A 165 19.00 7.19 8.97
C PHE A 165 19.22 8.71 8.85
N GLY A 166 18.91 9.48 9.90
CA GLY A 166 19.18 10.91 9.99
C GLY A 166 18.42 11.76 8.96
N GLY A 167 17.25 11.29 8.54
CA GLY A 167 16.44 11.95 7.51
C GLY A 167 16.96 11.75 6.09
N ILE A 168 17.98 10.91 5.90
CA ILE A 168 18.60 10.70 4.60
C ILE A 168 18.02 9.45 3.94
N ALA A 169 17.24 9.65 2.87
CA ALA A 169 16.74 8.59 2.00
C ALA A 169 17.86 7.79 1.32
N ASP A 170 17.57 6.57 0.86
CA ASP A 170 18.51 5.78 0.06
C ASP A 170 18.57 6.28 -1.38
N GLY A 171 19.66 6.96 -1.75
CA GLY A 171 19.83 7.54 -3.08
C GLY A 171 19.84 6.51 -4.22
N ALA A 172 20.25 5.26 -3.95
CA ALA A 172 20.22 4.20 -4.95
C ALA A 172 18.77 3.78 -5.28
N THR A 173 17.90 3.71 -4.25
CA THR A 173 16.46 3.53 -4.45
C THR A 173 15.88 4.66 -5.29
N ASP A 174 16.16 5.92 -4.95
CA ASP A 174 15.62 7.06 -5.69
C ASP A 174 16.07 7.11 -7.15
N ALA A 175 17.34 6.77 -7.43
CA ALA A 175 17.87 6.70 -8.79
C ALA A 175 17.16 5.64 -9.66
N LEU A 176 16.69 4.55 -9.07
CA LEU A 176 15.95 3.48 -9.76
C LEU A 176 14.46 3.79 -9.95
N LEU A 177 13.94 4.84 -9.28
CA LEU A 177 12.56 5.30 -9.40
C LEU A 177 12.40 6.49 -10.36
N SER A 178 13.52 7.04 -10.86
CA SER A 178 13.57 8.23 -11.72
C SER A 178 13.36 7.94 -13.20
#